data_AF-A0A382IJI5-F1
#
_entry.id   AF-A0A382IJI5-F1
#
_cell.length_a   1.000
_cell.length_b   1.000
_cell.length_c   1.000
_cell.angle_alpha   90.00
_cell.angle_beta   90.00
_cell.angle_gamma   90.00
#
_symmetry.space_group_name_H-M   'P 1'
#
loop_
_entity.id
_entity.type
_entity.pdbx_description
1 polymer ?
#
loop_
_entity_poly.entity_id
_entity_poly.type
_entity_poly.pdbx_seq_one_letter_code
_entity_poly.pdbx_strand_id
1 'polypeptide(L)' 'VSKSQKRANGKSIMAIMMLEAACGDDLTITVDGTDEHDAMKALVNLIQDRFGEAE' A
#
# COMPACT_ATOMS: atom_id res chain seq x y z
N VAL A 1 1.96 -5.99 0.71
CA VAL A 1 1.57 -5.08 1.81
C VAL A 1 1.29 -5.93 3.04
N SER A 2 1.79 -5.54 4.21
CA SER A 2 1.56 -6.26 5.46
C SER A 2 1.04 -5.35 6.56
N LYS A 3 0.10 -5.89 7.34
CA LYS A 3 -0.47 -5.31 8.57
C LYS A 3 -0.31 -6.35 9.69
N SER A 4 0.54 -6.09 10.68
CA SER A 4 0.87 -7.06 11.73
C SER A 4 1.28 -8.44 11.14
N GLN A 5 0.47 -9.49 11.34
CA GLN A 5 0.74 -10.84 10.82
C GLN A 5 0.07 -11.10 9.45
N LYS A 6 -0.83 -10.22 8.98
CA LYS A 6 -1.53 -10.38 7.70
C LYS A 6 -0.67 -9.83 6.56
N ARG A 7 -0.64 -10.53 5.42
CA ARG A 7 0.01 -10.09 4.18
C ARG A 7 -0.96 -10.18 3.00
N ALA A 8 -0.88 -9.21 2.11
CA ALA A 8 -1.69 -9.12 0.90
C ALA A 8 -0.83 -8.74 -0.31
N ASN A 9 -1.21 -9.25 -1.48
CA ASN A 9 -0.67 -8.83 -2.76
C ASN A 9 -1.18 -7.43 -3.11
N GLY A 10 -0.27 -6.46 -3.25
CA GLY A 10 -0.59 -5.06 -3.54
C GLY A 10 -1.23 -4.81 -4.91
N LYS A 11 -1.14 -5.78 -5.83
CA LYS A 11 -1.73 -5.70 -7.18
C LYS A 11 -3.14 -6.31 -7.27
N SER A 12 -3.66 -6.88 -6.18
CA SER A 12 -4.98 -7.52 -6.13
C SER A 12 -5.91 -6.77 -5.19
N ILE A 13 -6.96 -6.16 -5.75
CA ILE A 13 -7.96 -5.42 -4.97
C ILE A 13 -8.63 -6.29 -3.90
N MET A 14 -8.93 -7.55 -4.24
CA MET A 14 -9.53 -8.50 -3.29
C MET A 14 -8.60 -8.78 -2.12
N ALA A 15 -7.31 -8.97 -2.38
CA ALA A 15 -6.33 -9.22 -1.33
C ALA A 15 -6.15 -8.01 -0.40
N ILE A 16 -6.15 -6.80 -0.97
CA ILE A 16 -6.07 -5.55 -0.19
C ILE A 16 -7.32 -5.37 0.67
N MET A 17 -8.53 -5.64 0.17
CA MET A 17 -9.75 -5.54 0.98
C MET A 17 -9.73 -6.53 2.17
N MET A 18 -9.24 -7.75 1.98
CA MET A 18 -9.08 -8.74 3.05
C MET A 18 -7.96 -8.41 4.06
N LEU A 19 -7.06 -7.47 3.72
CA LEU A 19 -6.07 -6.98 4.68
C LEU A 19 -6.74 -6.22 5.83
N GLU A 20 -7.94 -5.67 5.57
CA GLU A 20 -8.75 -4.92 6.55
C GLU A 20 -7.93 -3.83 7.23
N ALA A 21 -7.14 -3.10 6.43
CA ALA A 21 -6.39 -1.94 6.88
C ALA A 21 -7.32 -0.73 7.01
N ALA A 22 -7.15 0.03 8.07
CA ALA A 22 -7.89 1.24 8.41
C ALA A 22 -6.92 2.41 8.60
N CYS A 23 -7.45 3.63 8.57
CA CYS A 23 -6.65 4.81 8.88
C CYS A 23 -6.06 4.70 10.30
N GLY A 24 -4.76 4.98 10.42
CA GLY A 24 -4.02 4.84 11.67
C GLY A 24 -3.33 3.48 11.85
N ASP A 25 -3.56 2.51 10.97
CA ASP A 25 -2.78 1.27 10.98
C ASP A 25 -1.37 1.50 10.40
N ASP A 26 -0.38 0.88 11.04
CA ASP A 26 0.96 0.77 10.49
C ASP A 26 1.01 -0.33 9.43
N LEU A 27 1.39 0.06 8.21
CA LEU A 27 1.55 -0.85 7.07
C LEU A 27 3.00 -0.88 6.60
N THR A 28 3.44 -2.06 6.16
CA THR A 28 4.71 -2.21 5.45
C THR A 28 4.44 -2.58 3.98
N ILE A 29 5.03 -1.80 3.08
CA ILE A 29 4.99 -2.05 1.63
C ILE A 29 6.36 -2.57 1.23
N THR A 30 6.38 -3.68 0.49
CA THR A 30 7.58 -4.26 -0.11
C THR A 30 7.35 -4.33 -1.61
N VAL A 31 8.33 -3.85 -2.37
CA VAL A 31 8.33 -3.86 -3.83
C VAL A 31 9.66 -4.48 -4.25
N ASP A 32 9.61 -5.35 -5.25
CA ASP A 32 10.77 -6.06 -5.80
C ASP A 32 10.55 -6.17 -7.31
N GLY A 33 11.55 -5.76 -8.09
CA GLY A 33 11.48 -5.77 -9.54
C GLY A 33 12.30 -4.67 -10.22
N THR A 34 12.32 -4.68 -11.54
CA THR A 34 13.11 -3.73 -12.35
C THR A 34 12.67 -2.28 -12.18
N ASP A 35 11.44 -2.05 -11.75
CA ASP A 35 10.81 -0.74 -11.54
C ASP A 35 10.55 -0.44 -10.06
N GLU A 36 11.19 -1.17 -9.13
CA GLU A 36 10.88 -1.11 -7.69
C GLU A 36 10.99 0.30 -7.09
N HIS A 37 11.96 1.09 -7.55
CA HIS A 37 12.20 2.46 -7.08
C HIS A 37 11.08 3.41 -7.52
N ASP A 38 10.69 3.33 -8.79
CA ASP A 38 9.63 4.16 -9.37
C ASP A 38 8.27 3.77 -8.80
N ALA A 39 8.01 2.47 -8.67
CA ALA A 39 6.79 1.94 -8.07
C ALA A 39 6.67 2.35 -6.60
N MET A 40 7.74 2.23 -5.81
CA MET A 40 7.75 2.69 -4.42
C MET A 40 7.49 4.20 -4.33
N LYS A 41 8.15 5.00 -5.17
CA LYS A 41 7.95 6.46 -5.21
C LYS A 41 6.51 6.84 -5.55
N ALA A 42 5.92 6.20 -6.56
CA ALA A 42 4.53 6.43 -6.95
C ALA A 42 3.55 6.08 -5.82
N LEU A 43 3.76 4.96 -5.12
CA LEU A 43 2.93 4.54 -3.99
C LEU A 43 3.03 5.52 -2.82
N VAL A 44 4.24 5.97 -2.48
CA VAL A 44 4.45 6.97 -1.42
C VAL A 44 3.76 8.28 -1.76
N ASN A 45 3.95 8.77 -2.99
CA ASN A 45 3.31 10.01 -3.45
C ASN A 45 1.79 9.92 -3.39
N LEU A 46 1.20 8.81 -3.86
CA LEU A 46 -0.25 8.59 -3.81
C LEU A 46 -0.80 8.63 -2.38
N ILE A 47 -0.11 7.99 -1.43
CA ILE A 47 -0.52 7.96 -0.03
C ILE A 47 -0.34 9.34 0.63
N GLN A 48 0.77 10.05 0.34
CA GLN A 48 1.03 11.40 0.85
C GLN A 48 0.03 12.42 0.31
N ASP A 49 -0.39 12.26 -0.94
CA ASP A 49 -1.44 13.04 -1.57
C ASP A 49 -2.86 12.62 -1.13
N ARG A 50 -2.97 11.74 -0.12
CA ARG A 50 -4.23 11.24 0.44
C ARG A 50 -5.18 10.71 -0.64
N PHE A 51 -4.64 10.02 -1.64
CA PHE A 51 -5.42 9.51 -2.77
C PHE A 51 -6.21 10.58 -3.55
N GLY A 52 -5.81 11.86 -3.43
CA GLY A 52 -6.50 13.00 -4.03
C GLY A 52 -7.75 13.46 -3.27
N GLU A 53 -7.95 13.00 -2.05
CA GLU A 53 -9.08 13.36 -1.19
C GLU A 53 -8.77 14.64 -0.39
N ALA A 54 -9.78 15.50 -0.23
CA ALA A 54 -9.63 16.77 0.49
C ALA A 54 -9.68 16.61 2.02
N GLU A 55 -10.41 15.61 2.53
CA GLU A 55 -10.51 15.23 3.96
C GLU A 55 -11.07 13.82 4.14
#